data_AF-A0A957H877-F1
#
_entry.id   AF-A0A957H877-F1
#
_cell.length_a   1.000
_cell.length_b   1.000
_cell.length_c   1.000
_cell.angle_alpha   90.00
_cell.angle_beta   90.00
_cell.angle_gamma   90.00
#
_symmetry.space_group_name_H-M   'P 1'
#
loop_
_entity.id
_entity.type
_entity.pdbx_description
1 polymer ?
#
loop_
_entity_poly.entity_id
_entity_poly.type
_entity_poly.pdbx_seq_one_letter_code
_entity_poly.pdbx_strand_id
1 'polypeptide(L)'
;MQLIYLDSEDDIVSIQDRLQWAGEERVLLVLPSEGNHLTEKLDLMRLRRRADELSLEIGLVTVHGRVRWQARPLGFPVFNTVHQGQNSTERLWRKYRRKRYLVTRNTPRRLMDMFDKREASRRLEPRPGWQQWLWRYVGIMAFFLTCAISIIAFLYAIPTATVQIQPLVEPIRATKQIVADPLLESVNFSGVSVPARTLVVTEEWQATVDTTGTIEVPDAPARGTVIFINTVEQGLTIPAGTRVSTSAGQNIVFQTLRDVEMADTVGATAEVDVVAVQPGPQGNVEPDLINRVEGSLALQLEVRNVEPTTGGGVRVSQAVTQDDRDRLRAQVLQYLQALAYGNMELQLTEAEFLANDSLRV
;
A
#
# COMPACT_ATOMS: atom_id res chain seq x y z
N MET A 1 13.32 60.52 41.93
CA MET A 1 13.84 59.25 41.39
C MET A 1 13.48 59.23 39.93
N GLN A 2 14.47 59.17 39.05
CA GLN A 2 14.27 59.32 37.60
C GLN A 2 14.01 57.97 36.94
N LEU A 3 13.03 57.91 36.05
CA LEU A 3 12.76 56.72 35.24
C LEU A 3 13.33 56.89 33.85
N ILE A 4 14.09 55.89 33.39
CA ILE A 4 14.62 55.86 32.02
C ILE A 4 14.10 54.58 31.36
N TYR A 5 13.29 54.76 30.32
CA TYR A 5 12.88 53.66 29.44
C TYR A 5 13.95 53.44 28.38
N LEU A 6 14.37 52.19 28.23
CA LEU A 6 15.30 51.77 27.19
C LEU A 6 14.51 51.26 25.98
N ASP A 7 14.99 51.58 24.79
CA ASP A 7 14.46 51.05 23.54
C ASP A 7 15.18 49.75 23.15
N SER A 8 14.54 48.98 22.28
CA SER A 8 15.01 47.71 21.71
C SER A 8 16.33 47.81 20.90
N GLU A 9 16.79 49.02 20.59
CA GLU A 9 18.07 49.29 19.91
C GLU A 9 19.13 49.96 20.81
N ASP A 10 18.82 50.23 22.09
CA ASP A 10 19.78 50.89 22.98
C ASP A 10 20.88 49.90 23.46
N ASP A 11 22.14 50.29 23.23
CA ASP A 11 23.34 49.54 23.64
C ASP A 11 23.98 50.12 24.92
N ILE A 12 24.92 49.40 25.55
CA ILE A 12 25.51 49.78 26.86
C ILE A 12 26.10 51.20 26.88
N VAL A 13 26.67 51.65 25.76
CA VAL A 13 27.25 53.00 25.63
C VAL A 13 26.15 54.06 25.68
N SER A 14 25.06 53.86 24.93
CA SER A 14 23.88 54.75 24.94
C SER A 14 23.25 54.83 26.33
N ILE A 15 23.20 53.71 27.06
CA ILE A 15 22.69 53.66 28.44
C ILE A 15 23.59 54.47 29.38
N GLN A 16 24.91 54.34 29.25
CA GLN A 16 25.87 55.09 30.06
C GLN A 16 25.82 56.59 29.80
N ASP A 17 25.66 57.00 28.54
CA ASP A 17 25.49 58.41 28.18
C ASP A 17 24.18 58.95 28.78
N ARG A 18 23.05 58.25 28.63
CA ARG A 18 21.78 58.69 29.24
C ARG A 18 21.86 58.80 30.77
N LEU A 19 22.66 57.96 31.42
CA LEU A 19 22.91 58.05 32.87
C LEU A 19 23.74 59.27 33.25
N GLN A 20 24.60 59.78 32.38
CA GLN A 20 25.36 61.00 32.64
C GLN A 20 24.47 62.24 32.69
N TRP A 21 23.38 62.25 31.92
CA TRP A 21 22.38 63.33 31.93
C TRP A 21 21.31 63.13 33.02
N ALA A 22 21.33 62.02 33.75
CA ALA A 22 20.42 61.76 34.85
C ALA A 22 20.88 62.52 36.11
N GLY A 23 20.17 63.58 36.47
CA GLY A 23 20.53 64.49 37.57
C GLY A 23 20.12 64.00 38.96
N GLU A 24 19.53 62.81 39.09
CA GLU A 24 18.96 62.31 40.33
C GLU A 24 19.77 61.16 40.94
N GLU A 25 19.95 61.17 42.27
CA GLU A 25 20.71 60.13 43.00
C GLU A 25 20.16 58.70 42.81
N ARG A 26 18.88 58.56 42.43
CA ARG A 26 18.22 57.26 42.19
C ARG A 26 17.63 57.20 40.79
N VAL A 27 18.07 56.21 40.02
CA VAL A 27 17.62 55.96 38.65
C VAL A 27 17.03 54.56 38.52
N LEU A 28 15.84 54.45 37.95
CA LEU A 28 15.20 53.20 37.61
C LEU A 28 15.28 52.98 36.09
N LEU A 29 16.06 52.00 35.66
CA LEU A 29 16.19 51.60 34.26
C LEU A 29 15.14 50.54 33.94
N VAL A 30 14.23 50.86 33.02
CA VAL A 30 13.20 49.93 32.55
C VAL A 30 13.68 49.31 31.26
N LEU A 31 13.97 48.01 31.30
CA LEU A 31 14.36 47.25 30.13
C LEU A 31 13.09 46.82 29.37
N PRO A 32 13.07 46.93 28.04
CA PRO A 32 11.96 46.43 27.24
C PRO A 32 11.84 44.91 27.39
N SER A 33 10.64 44.39 27.15
CA SER A 33 10.35 42.95 27.19
C SER A 33 10.91 42.19 25.98
N GLU A 34 11.30 42.92 24.93
CA GLU A 34 11.88 42.38 23.70
C GLU A 34 13.15 43.19 23.36
N GLY A 35 14.28 42.49 23.26
CA GLY A 35 15.60 43.06 22.97
C GLY A 35 16.72 42.43 23.82
N ASN A 36 17.97 42.53 23.35
CA ASN A 36 19.11 41.76 23.88
C ASN A 36 20.05 42.57 24.80
N HIS A 37 19.55 43.63 25.43
CA HIS A 37 20.32 44.54 26.27
C HIS A 37 20.80 43.89 27.57
N LEU A 38 22.03 44.19 27.97
CA LEU A 38 22.58 43.82 29.28
C LEU A 38 22.51 42.30 29.57
N THR A 39 22.50 41.47 28.52
CA THR A 39 22.44 39.99 28.64
C THR A 39 23.78 39.38 29.03
N GLU A 40 24.87 40.08 28.74
CA GLU A 40 26.20 39.72 29.21
C GLU A 40 26.50 40.30 30.59
N LYS A 41 27.12 39.46 31.43
CA LYS A 41 27.57 39.86 32.78
C LYS A 41 28.56 41.04 32.74
N LEU A 42 29.32 41.15 31.66
CA LEU A 42 30.31 42.22 31.47
C LEU A 42 29.64 43.59 31.36
N ASP A 43 28.51 43.69 30.66
CA ASP A 43 27.79 44.96 30.50
C ASP A 43 27.17 45.42 31.82
N LEU A 44 26.64 44.48 32.61
CA LEU A 44 26.17 44.78 33.96
C LEU A 44 27.32 45.21 34.91
N MET A 45 28.52 44.67 34.75
CA MET A 45 29.70 45.14 35.50
C MET A 45 30.15 46.54 35.05
N ARG A 46 30.11 46.83 33.74
CA ARG A 46 30.40 48.16 33.19
C ARG A 46 29.39 49.19 33.69
N LEU A 47 28.11 48.86 33.62
CA LEU A 47 27.01 49.65 34.17
C LEU A 47 27.21 49.89 35.67
N ARG A 48 27.60 48.86 36.43
CA ARG A 48 27.82 48.98 37.88
C ARG A 48 28.98 49.91 38.19
N ARG A 49 30.10 49.74 37.51
CA ARG A 49 31.27 50.60 37.68
C ARG A 49 30.92 52.05 37.38
N ARG A 50 30.18 52.31 36.29
CA ARG A 50 29.78 53.67 35.92
C ARG A 50 28.80 54.28 36.93
N ALA A 51 27.88 53.47 37.47
CA ALA A 51 27.00 53.88 38.56
C ALA A 51 27.79 54.26 39.83
N ASP A 52 28.79 53.46 40.19
CA ASP A 52 29.65 53.73 41.36
C ASP A 52 30.52 54.99 41.16
N GLU A 53 30.98 55.26 39.94
CA GLU A 53 31.72 56.50 39.59
C GLU A 53 30.85 57.75 39.69
N LEU A 54 29.59 57.67 39.22
CA LEU A 54 28.64 58.78 39.28
C LEU A 54 27.90 58.87 40.63
N SER A 55 28.22 57.97 41.58
CA SER A 55 27.52 57.83 42.86
C SER A 55 25.99 57.65 42.74
N LEU A 56 25.55 57.06 41.64
CA LEU A 56 24.13 56.82 41.35
C LEU A 56 23.68 55.46 41.88
N GLU A 57 22.52 55.44 42.53
CA GLU A 57 21.83 54.20 42.86
C GLU A 57 20.97 53.79 41.67
N ILE A 58 21.30 52.67 41.03
CA ILE A 58 20.58 52.16 39.85
C ILE A 58 19.76 50.93 40.21
N GLY A 59 18.46 50.94 39.89
CA GLY A 59 17.57 49.80 39.95
C GLY A 59 17.12 49.35 38.56
N LEU A 60 17.00 48.04 38.36
CA LEU A 60 16.63 47.45 37.06
C LEU A 60 15.21 46.90 37.11
N VAL A 61 14.34 47.30 36.18
CA VAL A 61 13.04 46.67 35.96
C VAL A 61 13.15 45.76 34.75
N THR A 62 13.06 44.44 34.96
CA THR A 62 13.13 43.48 33.87
C THR A 62 12.35 42.20 34.15
N VAL A 63 11.67 41.72 33.12
CA VAL A 63 10.97 40.43 33.11
C VAL A 63 11.92 39.27 32.80
N HIS A 64 13.09 39.55 32.19
CA HIS A 64 14.04 38.50 31.79
C HIS A 64 14.79 37.92 32.99
N GLY A 65 14.60 36.62 33.23
CA GLY A 65 15.21 35.91 34.35
C GLY A 65 16.74 35.90 34.33
N ARG A 66 17.36 35.91 33.13
CA ARG A 66 18.81 35.84 32.97
C ARG A 66 19.52 37.11 33.46
N VAL A 67 19.03 38.29 33.04
CA VAL A 67 19.54 39.59 33.51
C VAL A 67 19.34 39.74 35.02
N ARG A 68 18.17 39.33 35.54
CA ARG A 68 17.90 39.35 36.98
C ARG A 68 18.88 38.50 37.79
N TRP A 69 19.17 37.29 37.30
CA TRP A 69 20.08 36.37 37.99
C TRP A 69 21.52 36.89 37.99
N GLN A 70 21.95 37.55 36.92
CA GLN A 70 23.30 38.13 36.83
C GLN A 70 23.44 39.47 37.58
N ALA A 71 22.39 40.27 37.64
CA ALA A 71 22.43 41.60 38.26
C ALA A 71 22.40 41.54 39.81
N ARG A 72 21.73 40.56 40.41
CA ARG A 72 21.64 40.41 41.88
C ARG A 72 23.00 40.23 42.57
N PRO A 73 23.91 39.35 42.12
CA PRO A 73 25.26 39.22 42.69
C PRO A 73 26.11 40.48 42.57
N LEU A 74 25.84 41.31 41.57
CA LEU A 74 26.53 42.59 41.33
C LEU A 74 25.98 43.73 42.20
N GLY A 75 24.90 43.47 42.96
CA GLY A 75 24.34 44.43 43.91
C GLY A 75 23.29 45.38 43.31
N PHE A 76 22.69 45.04 42.17
CA PHE A 76 21.54 45.79 41.66
C PHE A 76 20.23 45.33 42.30
N PRO A 77 19.38 46.24 42.82
CA PRO A 77 17.99 45.92 43.09
C PRO A 77 17.24 45.69 41.77
N VAL A 78 16.58 44.54 41.65
CA VAL A 78 15.84 44.15 40.44
C VAL A 78 14.36 43.99 40.77
N PHE A 79 13.50 44.62 39.95
CA PHE A 79 12.05 44.66 40.11
C PHE A 79 11.35 44.07 38.88
N ASN A 80 10.12 43.59 39.04
CA ASN A 80 9.35 43.02 37.93
C ASN A 80 8.50 44.08 37.22
N THR A 81 8.05 45.12 37.93
CA THR A 81 7.21 46.18 37.40
C THR A 81 7.70 47.55 37.84
N VAL A 82 7.41 48.57 37.02
CA VAL A 82 7.77 49.96 37.31
C VAL A 82 7.17 50.43 38.63
N HIS A 83 5.90 50.12 38.87
CA HIS A 83 5.20 50.50 40.09
C HIS A 83 5.83 49.89 41.36
N GLN A 84 6.34 48.66 41.26
CA GLN A 84 7.06 48.00 42.36
C GLN A 84 8.44 48.63 42.59
N GLY A 85 9.10 49.11 41.54
CA GLY A 85 10.36 49.84 41.62
C GLY A 85 10.20 51.23 42.24
N GLN A 86 9.16 51.97 41.86
CA GLN A 86 8.87 53.31 42.38
C GLN A 86 8.47 53.31 43.86
N ASN A 87 7.61 52.37 44.28
CA ASN A 87 7.15 52.25 45.67
C ASN A 87 8.08 51.39 46.55
N SER A 88 9.30 51.09 46.07
CA SER A 88 10.23 50.24 46.81
C SER A 88 10.82 50.95 48.04
N THR A 89 10.78 50.28 49.19
CA THR A 89 11.30 50.82 50.45
C THR A 89 12.84 50.98 50.41
N GLU A 90 13.38 52.05 51.01
CA GLU A 90 14.84 52.33 51.07
C GLU A 90 15.70 51.16 51.56
N ARG A 91 15.12 50.25 52.35
CA ARG A 91 15.77 49.01 52.81
C ARG A 91 16.24 48.11 51.67
N LEU A 92 15.53 48.04 50.55
CA LEU A 92 15.90 47.17 49.42
C LEU A 92 17.09 47.73 48.64
N TRP A 93 17.18 49.06 48.52
CA TRP A 93 18.33 49.75 47.94
C TRP A 93 19.57 49.62 48.85
N ARG A 94 19.41 49.76 50.18
CA ARG A 94 20.51 49.61 51.14
C ARG A 94 21.02 48.17 51.30
N LYS A 95 20.17 47.15 51.14
CA LYS A 95 20.53 45.72 51.35
C LYS A 95 21.62 45.24 50.39
N TYR A 96 21.77 45.88 49.23
CA TYR A 96 22.76 45.53 48.22
C TYR A 96 23.97 46.49 48.16
N ARG A 97 24.10 47.42 49.12
CA ARG A 97 25.30 48.25 49.31
C ARG A 97 26.42 47.37 49.89
N ARG A 98 27.34 46.90 49.04
CA ARG A 98 28.41 45.96 49.42
C ARG A 98 29.27 46.54 50.58
N LYS A 99 29.51 45.71 51.61
CA LYS A 99 30.58 45.90 52.59
C LYS A 99 31.92 45.85 51.84
N ARG A 100 32.65 46.97 51.84
CA ARG A 100 34.02 47.09 51.34
C ARG A 100 34.91 46.17 52.19
N TYR A 101 35.40 45.08 51.60
CA TYR A 101 36.48 44.29 52.22
C TYR A 101 37.74 45.15 52.22
N LEU A 102 38.01 45.78 53.36
CA LEU A 102 39.32 46.34 53.67
C LEU A 102 40.26 45.15 53.92
N VAL A 103 41.34 45.10 53.14
CA VAL A 103 42.49 44.24 53.40
C VAL A 103 43.10 44.70 54.73
N THR A 104 42.84 43.97 55.81
CA THR A 104 43.42 44.28 57.13
C THR A 104 44.86 43.79 57.20
N ARG A 105 45.70 44.80 57.32
CA ARG A 105 47.14 44.85 57.54
C ARG A 105 47.57 44.08 58.81
N ASN A 106 48.72 43.42 58.69
CA ASN A 106 49.57 42.84 59.74
C ASN A 106 49.40 43.44 61.14
N THR A 107 49.08 42.60 62.12
CA THR A 107 49.39 42.84 63.55
C THR A 107 50.57 41.95 63.97
N PRO A 108 51.61 42.52 64.60
CA PRO A 108 52.79 41.76 64.99
C PRO A 108 52.50 40.87 66.20
N ARG A 109 52.92 39.62 66.06
CA ARG A 109 52.88 38.56 67.07
C ARG A 109 53.68 39.00 68.31
N ARG A 110 53.01 39.23 69.44
CA ARG A 110 53.68 39.25 70.75
C ARG A 110 54.25 37.85 71.01
N LEU A 111 55.57 37.73 71.01
CA LEU A 111 56.27 36.55 71.52
C LEU A 111 55.93 36.41 73.00
N MET A 112 55.11 35.42 73.30
CA MET A 112 54.89 34.92 74.65
C MET A 112 55.96 33.87 74.91
N ASP A 113 56.67 34.00 76.03
CA ASP A 113 57.80 33.16 76.42
C ASP A 113 57.49 31.66 76.29
N MET A 114 58.38 30.97 75.58
CA MET A 114 58.28 29.52 75.27
C MET A 114 58.51 28.63 76.49
N PHE A 115 58.89 29.20 77.64
CA PHE A 115 59.08 28.47 78.89
C PHE A 115 57.81 28.37 79.75
N ASP A 116 56.86 29.30 79.63
CA ASP A 116 55.62 29.28 80.44
C ASP A 116 54.49 28.39 79.88
N LYS A 117 54.55 28.02 78.59
CA LYS A 117 53.52 27.16 77.97
C LYS A 117 53.71 25.66 78.27
N ARG A 118 54.89 25.24 78.73
CA ARG A 118 55.18 23.83 79.04
C ARG A 118 54.74 23.40 80.45
N GLU A 119 54.56 24.34 81.38
CA GLU A 119 54.09 24.03 82.74
C GLU A 119 52.57 24.10 82.89
N ALA A 120 51.88 24.93 82.11
CA ALA A 120 50.41 25.05 82.15
C ALA A 120 49.66 23.91 81.40
N SER A 121 50.33 23.20 80.50
CA SER A 121 49.71 22.15 79.66
C SER A 121 49.82 20.72 80.23
N ARG A 122 50.52 20.52 81.36
CA ARG A 122 50.67 19.19 81.98
C ARG A 122 49.56 18.79 82.95
N ARG A 123 48.63 19.68 83.31
CA ARG A 123 47.62 19.41 84.35
C ARG A 123 46.18 19.35 83.87
N LEU A 124 45.93 19.37 82.55
CA LEU A 124 44.58 19.39 81.98
C LEU A 124 44.42 18.50 80.72
N GLU A 125 45.05 17.32 80.69
CA GLU A 125 44.71 16.29 79.69
C GLU A 125 44.14 15.05 80.37
N PRO A 126 42.82 14.76 80.25
CA PRO A 126 42.28 13.46 80.65
C PRO A 126 42.87 12.40 79.71
N ARG A 127 43.62 11.46 80.26
CA ARG A 127 44.18 10.32 79.53
C ARG A 127 43.03 9.48 78.94
N PRO A 128 42.83 9.42 77.61
CA PRO A 128 41.86 8.50 77.04
C PRO A 128 42.39 7.08 77.23
N GLY A 129 41.68 6.26 78.00
CA GLY A 129 41.99 4.83 78.15
C GLY A 129 41.95 4.14 76.78
N TRP A 130 42.76 3.09 76.60
CA TRP A 130 42.90 2.35 75.33
C TRP A 130 41.56 1.96 74.68
N GLN A 131 40.50 1.73 75.46
CA GLN A 131 39.12 1.54 74.98
C GLN A 131 38.58 2.73 74.17
N GLN A 132 38.79 3.99 74.58
CA GLN A 132 38.31 5.16 73.83
C GLN A 132 39.06 5.37 72.51
N TRP A 133 40.34 5.00 72.47
CA TRP A 133 41.11 4.92 71.23
C TRP A 133 40.59 3.80 70.33
N LEU A 134 40.29 2.63 70.90
CA LEU A 134 39.70 1.50 70.17
C LEU A 134 38.33 1.88 69.57
N TRP A 135 37.43 2.49 70.34
CA TRP A 135 36.12 2.96 69.87
C TRP A 135 36.21 4.08 68.82
N ARG A 136 37.22 4.96 68.91
CA ARG A 136 37.49 5.97 67.87
C ARG A 136 37.95 5.33 66.56
N TYR A 137 38.87 4.36 66.63
CA TYR A 137 39.31 3.63 65.44
C TYR A 137 38.19 2.77 64.84
N VAL A 138 37.37 2.12 65.68
CA VAL A 138 36.19 1.38 65.24
C VAL A 138 35.16 2.31 64.58
N GLY A 139 34.93 3.50 65.13
CA GLY A 139 34.04 4.50 64.55
C GLY A 139 34.54 5.03 63.19
N ILE A 140 35.83 5.33 63.08
CA ILE A 140 36.46 5.73 61.81
C ILE A 140 36.37 4.60 60.79
N MET A 141 36.68 3.37 61.20
CA MET A 141 36.59 2.19 60.34
C MET A 141 35.16 1.93 59.88
N ALA A 142 34.17 2.05 60.77
CA ALA A 142 32.75 1.92 60.45
C ALA A 142 32.27 3.00 59.48
N PHE A 143 32.76 4.24 59.61
CA PHE A 143 32.47 5.34 58.68
C PHE A 143 33.03 5.08 57.28
N PHE A 144 34.30 4.66 57.18
CA PHE A 144 34.88 4.28 55.89
C PHE A 144 34.19 3.06 55.27
N LEU A 145 33.78 2.09 56.10
CA LEU A 145 33.04 0.92 55.66
C LEU A 145 31.65 1.29 55.12
N THR A 146 30.93 2.19 55.80
CA THR A 146 29.63 2.69 55.31
C THR A 146 29.78 3.50 54.03
N CYS A 147 30.77 4.38 53.93
CA CYS A 147 31.07 5.09 52.68
C CYS A 147 31.42 4.13 51.54
N ALA A 148 32.24 3.10 51.79
CA ALA A 148 32.60 2.10 50.79
C ALA A 148 31.36 1.32 50.30
N ILE A 149 30.49 0.91 51.22
CA ILE A 149 29.23 0.22 50.88
C ILE A 149 28.32 1.14 50.06
N SER A 150 28.18 2.42 50.42
CA SER A 150 27.38 3.38 49.66
C SER A 150 27.93 3.61 48.25
N ILE A 151 29.25 3.66 48.07
CA ILE A 151 29.88 3.79 46.75
C ILE A 151 29.63 2.54 45.90
N ILE A 152 29.78 1.36 46.48
CA ILE A 152 29.51 0.09 45.78
C ILE A 152 28.03 0.01 45.38
N ALA A 153 27.11 0.37 46.29
CA ALA A 153 25.69 0.42 46.00
C ALA A 153 25.36 1.42 44.87
N PHE A 154 26.02 2.58 44.85
CA PHE A 154 25.87 3.57 43.79
C PHE A 154 26.39 3.07 42.43
N LEU A 155 27.51 2.35 42.41
CA LEU A 155 28.07 1.76 41.19
C LEU A 155 27.18 0.64 40.62
N TYR A 156 26.56 -0.17 41.49
CA TYR A 156 25.59 -1.19 41.07
C TYR A 156 24.25 -0.60 40.62
N ALA A 157 23.90 0.59 41.09
CA ALA A 157 22.67 1.27 40.73
C ALA A 157 22.73 1.99 39.36
N ILE A 158 23.85 1.91 38.63
CA ILE A 158 23.95 2.44 37.26
C ILE A 158 23.10 1.54 36.34
N PRO A 159 21.98 2.02 35.78
CA PRO A 159 21.15 1.22 34.91
C PRO A 159 21.89 0.96 33.60
N THR A 160 22.15 -0.31 33.29
CA THR A 160 22.71 -0.71 32.01
C THR A 160 21.60 -0.66 30.94
N ALA A 161 21.71 0.25 29.99
CA ALA A 161 20.81 0.33 28.85
C ALA A 161 21.40 -0.44 27.66
N THR A 162 20.80 -1.60 27.34
CA THR A 162 21.10 -2.34 26.11
C THR A 162 20.27 -1.76 24.96
N VAL A 163 20.92 -0.97 24.10
CA VAL A 163 20.28 -0.40 22.90
C VAL A 163 20.29 -1.46 21.80
N GLN A 164 19.14 -2.10 21.57
CA GLN A 164 18.95 -2.97 20.40
C GLN A 164 18.56 -2.11 19.19
N ILE A 165 19.50 -1.89 18.28
CA ILE A 165 19.23 -1.24 17.00
C ILE A 165 18.74 -2.33 16.05
N GLN A 166 17.45 -2.30 15.71
CA GLN A 166 16.92 -3.06 14.58
C GLN A 166 16.99 -2.17 13.34
N PRO A 167 17.92 -2.42 12.40
CA PRO A 167 18.00 -1.61 11.19
C PRO A 167 16.73 -1.82 10.36
N LEU A 168 16.08 -0.73 9.98
CA LEU A 168 15.02 -0.75 8.98
C LEU A 168 15.71 -0.92 7.61
N VAL A 169 15.62 -2.12 7.05
CA VAL A 169 16.16 -2.42 5.72
C VAL A 169 15.11 -2.01 4.68
N GLU A 170 15.40 -0.97 3.90
CA GLU A 170 14.62 -0.64 2.71
C GLU A 170 15.21 -1.38 1.51
N PRO A 171 14.53 -2.41 0.96
CA PRO A 171 15.02 -3.08 -0.23
C PRO A 171 14.87 -2.15 -1.45
N ILE A 172 16.00 -1.64 -1.95
CA ILE A 172 16.04 -0.93 -3.23
C ILE A 172 15.79 -1.95 -4.34
N ARG A 173 14.62 -1.90 -4.96
CA ARG A 173 14.28 -2.70 -6.14
C ARG A 173 14.56 -1.87 -7.39
N ALA A 174 15.60 -2.25 -8.14
CA ALA A 174 15.87 -1.69 -9.45
C ALA A 174 15.42 -2.69 -10.52
N THR A 175 14.42 -2.32 -11.33
CA THR A 175 14.00 -3.10 -12.49
C THR A 175 14.81 -2.63 -13.70
N LYS A 176 15.71 -3.47 -14.21
CA LYS A 176 16.48 -3.16 -15.42
C LYS A 176 15.92 -3.99 -16.58
N GLN A 177 15.55 -3.34 -17.67
CA GLN A 177 15.15 -4.03 -18.89
C GLN A 177 16.41 -4.53 -19.62
N ILE A 178 16.46 -5.83 -19.87
CA ILE A 178 17.54 -6.49 -20.62
C ILE A 178 16.91 -7.01 -21.91
N VAL A 179 17.56 -6.77 -23.06
CA VAL A 179 17.08 -7.25 -24.36
C VAL A 179 17.82 -8.53 -24.73
N ALA A 180 17.09 -9.60 -24.98
CA ALA A 180 17.64 -10.85 -25.48
C ALA A 180 17.72 -10.78 -27.03
N ASP A 181 18.92 -10.87 -27.60
CA ASP A 181 19.14 -10.76 -29.04
C ASP A 181 19.79 -12.05 -29.59
N PRO A 182 19.14 -12.76 -30.53
CA PRO A 182 19.70 -13.97 -31.13
C PRO A 182 20.94 -13.77 -32.02
N LEU A 183 21.21 -12.54 -32.45
CA LEU A 183 22.32 -12.22 -33.35
C LEU A 183 23.64 -11.93 -32.61
N LEU A 184 23.59 -11.81 -31.29
CA LEU A 184 24.76 -11.55 -30.45
C LEU A 184 25.42 -12.86 -30.02
N GLU A 185 26.74 -12.97 -30.19
CA GLU A 185 27.53 -14.12 -29.70
C GLU A 185 28.06 -13.89 -28.27
N SER A 186 28.08 -12.65 -27.79
CA SER A 186 28.59 -12.29 -26.46
C SER A 186 27.80 -11.16 -25.80
N VAL A 187 27.90 -11.05 -24.48
CA VAL A 187 27.15 -10.05 -23.69
C VAL A 187 27.61 -8.65 -24.04
N ASN A 188 26.68 -7.79 -24.47
CA ASN A 188 26.95 -6.39 -24.76
C ASN A 188 26.58 -5.51 -23.55
N PHE A 189 27.59 -5.16 -22.75
CA PHE A 189 27.44 -4.30 -21.57
C PHE A 189 26.99 -2.87 -21.91
N SER A 190 27.28 -2.38 -23.12
CA SER A 190 26.95 -1.02 -23.57
C SER A 190 25.50 -0.89 -24.05
N GLY A 191 24.98 -1.92 -24.71
CA GLY A 191 23.61 -1.98 -25.23
C GLY A 191 22.59 -2.59 -24.27
N VAL A 192 23.03 -3.15 -23.13
CA VAL A 192 22.17 -3.91 -22.19
C VAL A 192 21.47 -5.07 -22.91
N SER A 193 22.22 -5.84 -23.69
CA SER A 193 21.72 -7.01 -24.39
C SER A 193 22.54 -8.27 -24.10
N VAL A 194 21.82 -9.39 -24.08
CA VAL A 194 22.36 -10.73 -23.77
C VAL A 194 22.13 -11.63 -24.99
N PRO A 195 23.09 -12.50 -25.34
CA PRO A 195 22.92 -13.47 -26.41
C PRO A 195 21.71 -14.37 -26.16
N ALA A 196 20.94 -14.65 -27.20
CA ALA A 196 19.78 -15.53 -27.15
C ALA A 196 19.86 -16.60 -28.25
N ARG A 197 19.06 -17.66 -28.13
CA ARG A 197 18.83 -18.60 -29.23
C ARG A 197 17.36 -18.99 -29.27
N THR A 198 16.85 -19.26 -30.47
CA THR A 198 15.47 -19.70 -30.65
C THR A 198 15.42 -21.23 -30.61
N LEU A 199 14.63 -21.77 -29.68
CA LEU A 199 14.32 -23.19 -29.61
C LEU A 199 13.00 -23.44 -30.36
N VAL A 200 12.99 -24.44 -31.23
CA VAL A 200 11.79 -24.88 -31.95
C VAL A 200 11.58 -26.35 -31.63
N VAL A 201 10.41 -26.67 -31.07
CA VAL A 201 9.99 -28.03 -30.77
C VAL A 201 8.67 -28.28 -31.49
N THR A 202 8.55 -29.43 -32.14
CA THR A 202 7.34 -29.84 -32.86
C THR A 202 6.70 -30.97 -32.09
N GLU A 203 5.52 -30.71 -31.52
CA GLU A 203 4.75 -31.68 -30.74
C GLU A 203 3.36 -31.84 -31.35
N GLU A 204 2.83 -33.06 -31.30
CA GLU A 204 1.49 -33.38 -31.77
C GLU A 204 0.67 -34.00 -30.64
N TRP A 205 -0.58 -33.56 -30.49
CA TRP A 205 -1.49 -34.09 -29.49
C TRP A 205 -2.92 -34.18 -30.00
N GLN A 206 -3.65 -35.19 -29.55
CA GLN A 206 -5.06 -35.43 -29.89
C GLN A 206 -5.90 -35.49 -28.61
N ALA A 207 -7.08 -34.90 -28.65
CA ALA A 207 -8.02 -34.90 -27.54
C ALA A 207 -9.46 -35.02 -28.05
N THR A 208 -10.33 -35.54 -27.20
CA THR A 208 -11.77 -35.71 -27.46
C THR A 208 -12.55 -35.06 -26.34
N VAL A 209 -13.62 -34.35 -26.69
CA VAL A 209 -14.53 -33.67 -25.75
C VAL A 209 -15.96 -33.96 -26.18
N ASP A 210 -16.87 -34.09 -25.22
CA ASP A 210 -18.30 -34.27 -25.49
C ASP A 210 -18.88 -33.04 -26.20
N THR A 211 -19.68 -33.28 -27.23
CA THR A 211 -20.37 -32.21 -27.96
C THR A 211 -21.52 -31.65 -27.14
N THR A 212 -21.72 -30.35 -27.23
CA THR A 212 -22.85 -29.69 -26.56
C THR A 212 -23.98 -29.31 -27.52
N GLY A 213 -23.69 -29.29 -28.83
CA GLY A 213 -24.68 -29.00 -29.86
C GLY A 213 -25.58 -30.16 -30.17
N THR A 214 -26.79 -29.83 -30.59
CA THR A 214 -27.73 -30.76 -31.20
C THR A 214 -28.15 -30.24 -32.57
N ILE A 215 -28.41 -31.16 -33.49
CA ILE A 215 -29.02 -30.86 -34.78
C ILE A 215 -30.19 -31.81 -35.01
N GLU A 216 -31.27 -31.27 -35.54
CA GLU A 216 -32.42 -32.07 -35.96
C GLU A 216 -32.16 -32.61 -37.36
N VAL A 217 -32.08 -33.94 -37.48
CA VAL A 217 -31.93 -34.61 -38.76
C VAL A 217 -33.28 -35.21 -39.15
N PRO A 218 -33.79 -34.97 -40.36
CA PRO A 218 -35.00 -35.63 -40.84
C PRO A 218 -34.81 -37.15 -40.86
N ASP A 219 -35.69 -37.91 -40.18
CA ASP A 219 -35.49 -39.34 -39.94
C ASP A 219 -36.63 -40.18 -40.53
N ALA A 220 -37.87 -39.82 -40.23
CA ALA A 220 -39.05 -40.56 -40.69
C ALA A 220 -39.77 -39.82 -41.83
N PRO A 221 -40.11 -40.50 -42.94
CA PRO A 221 -40.98 -39.94 -43.97
C PRO A 221 -42.45 -39.98 -43.56
N ALA A 222 -43.18 -38.94 -43.94
CA ALA A 222 -44.62 -38.90 -43.73
C ALA A 222 -45.32 -39.93 -44.63
N ARG A 223 -46.38 -40.53 -44.08
CA ARG A 223 -47.25 -41.49 -44.75
C ARG A 223 -48.69 -41.00 -44.64
N GLY A 224 -49.48 -41.36 -45.64
CA GLY A 224 -50.91 -41.16 -45.62
C GLY A 224 -51.52 -41.75 -46.86
N THR A 225 -52.78 -41.40 -47.11
CA THR A 225 -53.56 -42.02 -48.16
C THR A 225 -54.12 -40.96 -49.09
N VAL A 226 -54.03 -41.23 -50.39
CA VAL A 226 -54.60 -40.38 -51.43
C VAL A 226 -55.67 -41.14 -52.19
N ILE A 227 -56.68 -40.40 -52.62
CA ILE A 227 -57.73 -40.88 -53.50
C ILE A 227 -57.43 -40.34 -54.90
N PHE A 228 -57.32 -41.24 -55.86
CA PHE A 228 -57.28 -40.90 -57.27
C PHE A 228 -58.69 -40.95 -57.85
N ILE A 229 -58.98 -40.01 -58.75
CA ILE A 229 -60.25 -39.92 -59.47
C ILE A 229 -59.94 -40.01 -60.96
N ASN A 230 -60.53 -41.01 -61.63
CA ASN A 230 -60.38 -41.20 -63.07
C ASN A 230 -61.17 -40.14 -63.84
N THR A 231 -60.53 -39.35 -64.71
CA THR A 231 -61.21 -38.36 -65.54
C THR A 231 -61.50 -38.82 -66.97
N VAL A 232 -61.09 -40.04 -67.33
CA VAL A 232 -61.29 -40.64 -68.67
C VAL A 232 -62.17 -41.89 -68.60
N GLU A 233 -62.78 -42.26 -69.73
CA GLU A 233 -63.63 -43.47 -69.88
C GLU A 233 -62.82 -44.76 -70.13
N GLN A 234 -61.54 -44.77 -69.74
CA GLN A 234 -60.64 -45.91 -69.93
C GLN A 234 -60.10 -46.38 -68.59
N GLY A 235 -59.94 -47.70 -68.44
CA GLY A 235 -59.27 -48.28 -67.27
C GLY A 235 -57.79 -47.88 -67.26
N LEU A 236 -57.32 -47.44 -66.10
CA LEU A 236 -55.96 -46.94 -65.91
C LEU A 236 -55.29 -47.70 -64.77
N THR A 237 -54.04 -48.08 -64.99
CA THR A 237 -53.19 -48.69 -63.96
C THR A 237 -52.24 -47.63 -63.43
N ILE A 238 -52.30 -47.36 -62.13
CA ILE A 238 -51.36 -46.51 -61.42
C ILE A 238 -50.24 -47.41 -60.92
N PRO A 239 -49.03 -47.36 -61.48
CA PRO A 239 -47.92 -48.15 -60.97
C PRO A 239 -47.44 -47.61 -59.61
N ALA A 240 -46.89 -48.50 -58.79
CA ALA A 240 -46.09 -48.15 -57.63
C ALA A 240 -44.93 -47.28 -58.12
N GLY A 241 -44.68 -46.20 -57.40
CA GLY A 241 -43.72 -45.20 -57.82
C GLY A 241 -44.27 -43.98 -58.53
N THR A 242 -45.58 -43.92 -58.76
CA THR A 242 -46.23 -42.72 -59.28
C THR A 242 -46.06 -41.57 -58.28
N ARG A 243 -45.63 -40.41 -58.78
CA ARG A 243 -45.34 -39.23 -57.96
C ARG A 243 -46.54 -38.29 -57.93
N VAL A 244 -46.85 -37.81 -56.74
CA VAL A 244 -47.89 -36.80 -56.50
C VAL A 244 -47.31 -35.69 -55.64
N SER A 245 -47.77 -34.45 -55.82
CA SER A 245 -47.21 -33.30 -55.15
C SER A 245 -48.27 -32.30 -54.70
N THR A 246 -47.85 -31.41 -53.80
CA THR A 246 -48.64 -30.27 -53.36
C THR A 246 -48.46 -29.09 -54.31
N SER A 247 -49.55 -28.43 -54.70
CA SER A 247 -49.47 -27.18 -55.51
C SER A 247 -49.42 -25.91 -54.65
N ALA A 248 -49.90 -25.97 -53.41
CA ALA A 248 -49.93 -24.83 -52.50
C ALA A 248 -48.76 -24.91 -51.50
N GLY A 249 -48.05 -23.78 -51.32
CA GLY A 249 -46.95 -23.67 -50.36
C GLY A 249 -45.64 -24.30 -50.87
N GLN A 250 -44.99 -25.11 -50.05
CA GLN A 250 -43.77 -25.83 -50.41
C GLN A 250 -44.13 -27.09 -51.21
N ASN A 251 -43.52 -27.26 -52.39
CA ASN A 251 -43.76 -28.43 -53.24
C ASN A 251 -43.16 -29.68 -52.61
N ILE A 252 -44.00 -30.48 -51.97
CA ILE A 252 -43.63 -31.74 -51.31
C ILE A 252 -44.07 -32.88 -52.21
N VAL A 253 -43.16 -33.80 -52.51
CA VAL A 253 -43.40 -34.93 -53.42
C VAL A 253 -43.59 -36.21 -52.62
N PHE A 254 -44.65 -36.93 -52.95
CA PHE A 254 -45.00 -38.25 -52.42
C PHE A 254 -44.97 -39.28 -53.54
N GLN A 255 -44.82 -40.55 -53.15
CA GLN A 255 -44.73 -41.68 -54.06
C GLN A 255 -45.70 -42.79 -53.62
N THR A 256 -46.42 -43.38 -54.57
CA THR A 256 -47.31 -44.53 -54.32
C THR A 256 -46.52 -45.78 -53.97
N LEU A 257 -47.00 -46.56 -53.00
CA LEU A 257 -46.33 -47.79 -52.52
C LEU A 257 -46.73 -49.05 -53.28
N ARG A 258 -47.91 -49.06 -53.91
CA ARG A 258 -48.49 -50.23 -54.57
C ARG A 258 -49.14 -49.87 -55.89
N ASP A 259 -49.20 -50.85 -56.78
CA ASP A 259 -49.92 -50.77 -58.05
C ASP A 259 -51.43 -50.83 -57.78
N VAL A 260 -52.21 -49.95 -58.41
CA VAL A 260 -53.67 -49.93 -58.29
C VAL A 260 -54.31 -49.74 -59.65
N GLU A 261 -55.28 -50.61 -59.95
CA GLU A 261 -56.09 -50.55 -61.16
C GLU A 261 -57.39 -49.79 -60.89
N MET A 262 -57.76 -48.91 -61.81
CA MET A 262 -59.03 -48.18 -61.78
C MET A 262 -59.98 -48.69 -62.84
N ALA A 263 -61.27 -48.66 -62.51
CA ALA A 263 -62.33 -49.02 -63.43
C ALA A 263 -62.40 -48.08 -64.65
N ASP A 264 -62.92 -48.62 -65.74
CA ASP A 264 -63.21 -47.98 -67.02
C ASP A 264 -64.47 -47.10 -66.96
N THR A 265 -64.52 -46.19 -65.98
CA THR A 265 -65.63 -45.26 -65.79
C THR A 265 -65.13 -43.92 -65.27
N VAL A 266 -65.62 -42.82 -65.83
CA VAL A 266 -65.32 -41.47 -65.35
C VAL A 266 -65.86 -41.30 -63.94
N GLY A 267 -65.02 -40.78 -63.04
CA GLY A 267 -65.33 -40.62 -61.62
C GLY A 267 -65.11 -41.88 -60.79
N ALA A 268 -64.56 -42.96 -61.36
CA ALA A 268 -64.09 -44.09 -60.57
C ALA A 268 -63.00 -43.62 -59.58
N THR A 269 -63.11 -44.04 -58.32
CA THR A 269 -62.16 -43.68 -57.27
C THR A 269 -61.32 -44.86 -56.83
N ALA A 270 -60.05 -44.62 -56.52
CA ALA A 270 -59.16 -45.63 -55.96
C ALA A 270 -58.26 -45.05 -54.87
N GLU A 271 -58.14 -45.78 -53.78
CA GLU A 271 -57.40 -45.36 -52.58
C GLU A 271 -56.02 -46.02 -52.53
N VAL A 272 -54.97 -45.21 -52.38
CA VAL A 272 -53.57 -45.65 -52.47
C VAL A 272 -52.74 -45.03 -51.35
N ASP A 273 -51.95 -45.87 -50.68
CA ASP A 273 -50.97 -45.43 -49.70
C ASP A 273 -49.80 -44.72 -50.38
N VAL A 274 -49.42 -43.57 -49.84
CA VAL A 274 -48.30 -42.76 -50.30
C VAL A 274 -47.29 -42.52 -49.19
N VAL A 275 -46.04 -42.38 -49.59
CA VAL A 275 -44.92 -42.01 -48.71
C VAL A 275 -44.21 -40.78 -49.25
N ALA A 276 -43.84 -39.85 -48.36
CA ALA A 276 -43.04 -38.69 -48.73
C ALA A 276 -41.67 -39.13 -49.23
N VAL A 277 -41.23 -38.60 -50.36
CA VAL A 277 -39.91 -38.90 -50.95
C VAL A 277 -38.80 -38.35 -50.06
N GLN A 278 -39.01 -37.17 -49.48
CA GLN A 278 -38.09 -36.56 -48.53
C GLN A 278 -38.58 -36.80 -47.10
N PRO A 279 -37.75 -37.38 -46.21
CA PRO A 279 -38.10 -37.53 -44.81
C PRO A 279 -38.16 -36.17 -44.11
N GLY A 280 -38.95 -36.10 -43.03
CA GLY A 280 -39.05 -34.91 -42.20
C GLY A 280 -40.48 -34.41 -41.97
N PRO A 281 -40.65 -33.43 -41.07
CA PRO A 281 -41.95 -32.92 -40.65
C PRO A 281 -42.67 -32.14 -41.76
N GLN A 282 -41.92 -31.62 -42.73
CA GLN A 282 -42.48 -30.97 -43.91
C GLN A 282 -43.36 -31.93 -44.74
N GLY A 283 -43.12 -33.24 -44.63
CA GLY A 283 -43.97 -34.24 -45.27
C GLY A 283 -45.38 -34.34 -44.67
N ASN A 284 -45.63 -33.78 -43.49
CA ASN A 284 -46.94 -33.82 -42.84
C ASN A 284 -47.82 -32.69 -43.40
N VAL A 285 -48.57 -32.99 -44.46
CA VAL A 285 -49.51 -32.08 -45.09
C VAL A 285 -50.93 -32.29 -44.58
N GLU A 286 -51.67 -31.18 -44.45
CA GLU A 286 -53.09 -31.15 -44.15
C GLU A 286 -53.95 -31.78 -45.27
N PRO A 287 -55.24 -32.09 -45.00
CA PRO A 287 -56.18 -32.52 -46.03
C PRO A 287 -56.20 -31.59 -47.24
N ASP A 288 -56.43 -32.17 -48.41
CA ASP A 288 -56.63 -31.51 -49.70
C ASP A 288 -55.44 -30.75 -50.28
N LEU A 289 -54.26 -30.86 -49.66
CA LEU A 289 -53.04 -30.21 -50.16
C LEU A 289 -52.35 -31.03 -51.25
N ILE A 290 -52.46 -32.37 -51.24
CA ILE A 290 -51.92 -33.24 -52.29
C ILE A 290 -52.92 -33.26 -53.43
N ASN A 291 -52.69 -32.41 -54.43
CA ASN A 291 -53.65 -32.15 -55.50
C ASN A 291 -53.07 -32.17 -56.91
N ARG A 292 -51.79 -32.53 -57.06
CA ARG A 292 -51.13 -32.61 -58.36
C ARG A 292 -50.50 -33.98 -58.56
N VAL A 293 -50.72 -34.56 -59.73
CA VAL A 293 -50.00 -35.76 -60.17
C VAL A 293 -48.83 -35.33 -61.06
N GLU A 294 -47.67 -35.95 -60.90
CA GLU A 294 -46.51 -35.74 -61.77
C GLU A 294 -46.43 -36.84 -62.84
N GLY A 295 -46.02 -36.47 -64.06
CA GLY A 295 -45.81 -37.41 -65.16
C GLY A 295 -46.96 -37.49 -66.17
N SER A 296 -47.02 -38.58 -66.93
CA SER A 296 -47.98 -38.77 -68.03
C SER A 296 -49.43 -38.93 -67.58
N LEU A 297 -49.64 -39.39 -66.35
CA LEU A 297 -50.97 -39.59 -65.77
C LEU A 297 -51.64 -38.29 -65.29
N ALA A 298 -50.91 -37.16 -65.30
CA ALA A 298 -51.37 -35.88 -64.76
C ALA A 298 -52.58 -35.27 -65.48
N LEU A 299 -52.79 -35.61 -66.75
CA LEU A 299 -53.92 -35.12 -67.55
C LEU A 299 -55.15 -36.06 -67.48
N GLN A 300 -54.98 -37.25 -66.92
CA GLN A 300 -55.98 -38.32 -66.93
C GLN A 300 -56.51 -38.64 -65.53
N LEU A 301 -55.82 -38.16 -64.49
CA LEU A 301 -56.14 -38.41 -63.09
C LEU A 301 -56.12 -37.12 -62.29
N GLU A 302 -57.09 -37.00 -61.39
CA GLU A 302 -57.07 -36.05 -60.30
C GLU A 302 -56.70 -36.79 -59.00
N VAL A 303 -55.97 -36.14 -58.10
CA VAL A 303 -55.55 -36.71 -56.81
C VAL A 303 -55.99 -35.79 -55.68
N ARG A 304 -56.41 -36.36 -54.56
CA ARG A 304 -56.72 -35.62 -53.33
C ARG A 304 -56.45 -36.47 -52.09
N ASN A 305 -55.88 -35.88 -51.05
CA ASN A 305 -55.78 -36.54 -49.73
C ASN A 305 -56.93 -36.08 -48.83
N VAL A 306 -57.78 -37.02 -48.39
CA VAL A 306 -58.89 -36.69 -47.47
C VAL A 306 -58.40 -36.60 -46.02
N GLU A 307 -57.43 -37.44 -45.67
CA GLU A 307 -56.78 -37.45 -44.36
C GLU A 307 -55.43 -36.71 -44.42
N PRO A 308 -54.98 -36.09 -43.32
CA PRO A 308 -53.64 -35.52 -43.25
C PRO A 308 -52.59 -36.63 -43.30
N THR A 309 -51.47 -36.36 -43.96
CA THR A 309 -50.31 -37.25 -43.86
C THR A 309 -49.59 -37.04 -42.53
N THR A 310 -49.14 -38.11 -41.89
CA THR A 310 -48.49 -38.07 -40.58
C THR A 310 -47.26 -38.98 -40.54
N GLY A 311 -46.47 -38.89 -39.47
CA GLY A 311 -45.27 -39.72 -39.28
C GLY A 311 -43.97 -39.10 -39.83
N GLY A 312 -44.04 -37.92 -40.45
CA GLY A 312 -42.88 -37.10 -40.78
C GLY A 312 -42.23 -36.58 -39.49
N GLY A 313 -41.02 -37.04 -39.18
CA GLY A 313 -40.37 -36.76 -37.89
C GLY A 313 -38.89 -36.40 -38.02
N VAL A 314 -38.38 -35.72 -37.00
CA VAL A 314 -36.95 -35.43 -36.83
C VAL A 314 -36.37 -36.31 -35.72
N ARG A 315 -35.11 -36.70 -35.90
CA ARG A 315 -34.30 -37.31 -34.84
C ARG A 315 -33.23 -36.32 -34.43
N VAL A 316 -33.18 -36.03 -33.13
CA VAL A 316 -32.14 -35.17 -32.56
C VAL A 316 -30.84 -35.97 -32.51
N SER A 317 -29.79 -35.45 -33.14
CA SER A 317 -28.44 -36.00 -33.09
C SER A 317 -27.48 -34.99 -32.47
N GLN A 318 -26.43 -35.50 -31.85
CA GLN A 318 -25.33 -34.70 -31.33
C GLN A 318 -24.55 -34.10 -32.51
N ALA A 319 -24.27 -32.81 -32.44
CA ALA A 319 -23.57 -32.08 -33.48
C ALA A 319 -22.47 -31.23 -32.87
N VAL A 320 -21.36 -31.13 -33.60
CA VAL A 320 -20.22 -30.32 -33.19
C VAL A 320 -20.55 -28.84 -33.38
N THR A 321 -20.53 -28.09 -32.28
CA THR A 321 -20.65 -26.62 -32.35
C THR A 321 -19.30 -25.96 -32.59
N GLN A 322 -19.33 -24.68 -32.99
CA GLN A 322 -18.11 -23.88 -33.06
C GLN A 322 -17.45 -23.74 -31.67
N ASP A 323 -18.25 -23.54 -30.62
CA ASP A 323 -17.76 -23.44 -29.25
C ASP A 323 -17.08 -24.74 -28.76
N ASP A 324 -17.59 -25.91 -29.16
CA ASP A 324 -16.95 -27.20 -28.86
C ASP A 324 -15.54 -27.28 -29.49
N ARG A 325 -15.40 -26.84 -30.74
CA ARG A 325 -14.12 -26.83 -31.46
C ARG A 325 -13.14 -25.86 -30.82
N ASP A 326 -13.61 -24.68 -30.44
CA ASP A 326 -12.77 -23.63 -29.86
C ASP A 326 -12.30 -24.02 -28.45
N ARG A 327 -13.15 -24.65 -27.64
CA ARG A 327 -12.77 -25.22 -26.34
C ARG A 327 -11.74 -26.33 -26.48
N LEU A 328 -11.98 -27.28 -27.38
CA LEU A 328 -11.03 -28.38 -27.63
C LEU A 328 -9.68 -27.84 -28.11
N ARG A 329 -9.70 -26.86 -29.04
CA ARG A 329 -8.48 -26.21 -29.53
C ARG A 329 -7.73 -25.51 -28.39
N ALA A 330 -8.41 -24.75 -27.54
CA ALA A 330 -7.79 -24.06 -26.42
C ALA A 330 -7.15 -25.06 -25.43
N GLN A 331 -7.84 -26.15 -25.11
CA GLN A 331 -7.32 -27.21 -24.24
C GLN A 331 -6.08 -27.89 -24.82
N VAL A 332 -6.10 -28.22 -26.12
CA VAL A 332 -4.95 -28.82 -26.81
C VAL A 332 -3.77 -27.84 -26.87
N LEU A 333 -4.00 -26.57 -27.20
CA LEU A 333 -2.94 -25.55 -27.23
C LEU A 333 -2.31 -25.34 -25.86
N GLN A 334 -3.11 -25.30 -24.79
CA GLN A 334 -2.61 -25.17 -23.43
C GLN A 334 -1.75 -26.39 -23.02
N TYR A 335 -2.19 -27.60 -23.39
CA TYR A 335 -1.43 -28.82 -23.14
C TYR A 335 -0.12 -28.85 -23.92
N LEU A 336 -0.16 -28.54 -25.21
CA LEU A 336 1.03 -28.48 -26.08
C LEU A 336 2.02 -27.41 -25.62
N GLN A 337 1.54 -26.26 -25.14
CA GLN A 337 2.40 -25.23 -24.54
C GLN A 337 3.16 -25.77 -23.33
N ALA A 338 2.47 -26.46 -22.41
CA ALA A 338 3.10 -27.03 -21.23
C ALA A 338 4.09 -28.16 -21.57
N LEU A 339 3.74 -29.00 -22.54
CA LEU A 339 4.61 -30.08 -23.02
C LEU A 339 5.86 -29.52 -23.71
N ALA A 340 5.68 -28.58 -24.63
CA ALA A 340 6.79 -27.92 -25.34
C ALA A 340 7.71 -27.18 -24.36
N TYR A 341 7.15 -26.51 -23.35
CA TYR A 341 7.92 -25.85 -22.30
C TYR A 341 8.84 -26.85 -21.57
N GLY A 342 8.30 -27.98 -21.11
CA GLY A 342 9.11 -29.02 -20.45
C GLY A 342 10.19 -29.60 -21.36
N ASN A 343 9.87 -29.83 -22.63
CA ASN A 343 10.85 -30.36 -23.60
C ASN A 343 11.94 -29.32 -23.94
N MET A 344 11.60 -28.04 -23.98
CA MET A 344 12.59 -26.96 -24.16
C MET A 344 13.50 -26.83 -22.93
N GLU A 345 12.97 -26.97 -21.71
CA GLU A 345 13.78 -26.94 -20.48
C GLU A 345 14.86 -28.03 -20.47
N LEU A 346 14.55 -29.22 -20.99
CA LEU A 346 15.52 -30.33 -21.11
C LEU A 346 16.67 -30.03 -22.09
N GLN A 347 16.50 -29.06 -22.99
CA GLN A 347 17.53 -28.63 -23.95
C GLN A 347 18.35 -27.42 -23.47
N LEU A 348 18.04 -26.86 -22.29
CA LEU A 348 18.77 -25.75 -21.70
C LEU A 348 20.08 -26.23 -21.07
N THR A 349 21.10 -25.38 -21.13
CA THR A 349 22.33 -25.54 -20.34
C THR A 349 22.20 -24.86 -18.97
N GLU A 350 23.09 -25.17 -18.02
CA GLU A 350 23.04 -24.62 -16.64
C GLU A 350 23.08 -23.08 -16.55
N ALA A 351 23.54 -22.40 -17.61
CA ALA A 351 23.64 -20.94 -17.70
C ALA A 351 22.53 -20.30 -18.54
N GLU A 352 21.64 -21.09 -19.13
CA GLU A 352 20.53 -20.62 -19.95
C GLU A 352 19.22 -20.66 -19.17
N PHE A 353 18.32 -19.74 -19.49
CA PHE A 353 16.96 -19.75 -18.97
C PHE A 353 15.98 -19.48 -20.10
N LEU A 354 14.76 -20.03 -19.98
CA LEU A 354 13.70 -19.78 -20.96
C LEU A 354 12.93 -18.51 -20.58
N ALA A 355 12.75 -17.61 -21.54
CA ALA A 355 11.92 -16.43 -21.34
C ALA A 355 10.45 -16.76 -21.63
N ASN A 356 9.65 -16.94 -20.58
CA ASN A 356 8.24 -17.35 -20.68
C ASN A 356 7.40 -16.43 -21.60
N ASP A 357 7.67 -15.11 -21.56
CA ASP A 357 6.95 -14.12 -22.38
C ASP A 357 7.27 -14.22 -23.88
N SER A 358 8.32 -14.98 -24.25
CA SER A 358 8.74 -15.18 -25.64
C SER A 358 8.20 -16.47 -26.27
N LEU A 359 7.54 -17.34 -25.49
CA LEU A 359 6.98 -18.61 -25.98
C LEU A 359 5.80 -18.33 -26.93
N ARG A 360 5.86 -18.92 -28.12
CA ARG A 360 4.80 -18.81 -29.15
C ARG A 360 4.45 -20.20 -29.66
N VAL A 361 3.15 -20.45 -29.87
CA VAL A 361 2.58 -21.70 -30.37
C VAL A 361 1.71 -21.43 -31.59
#